data_AF-A0A6A1UJR2-F1
#
_entry.id   AF-A0A6A1UJR2-F1
#
_cell.length_a   1.000
_cell.length_b   1.000
_cell.length_c   1.000
_cell.angle_alpha   90.00
_cell.angle_beta   90.00
_cell.angle_gamma   90.00
#
_symmetry.space_group_name_H-M   'P 1'
#
loop_
_entity.id
_entity.type
_entity.pdbx_description
1 polymer ?
#
loop_
_entity_poly.entity_id
_entity_poly.type
_entity_poly.pdbx_seq_one_letter_code
_entity_poly.pdbx_strand_id
1 'polypeptide(L)'
;MESEDKSSEKQTHSNSTTSKSRLNRKRDRANFKLEGEYTMIDEKMDNIAKSIAKMDAFSFVDDLYDVMKIEGFDELMLSSAFDYLMANQIVARAFIKKSVNLQRHWLENFFNQGYGH
;
A
#
# COMPACT_ATOMS: atom_id res chain seq x y z
N MET A 1 -71.85 -59.67 -32.29
CA MET A 1 -72.15 -58.45 -31.53
C MET A 1 -71.24 -58.49 -30.30
N GLU A 2 -69.97 -58.09 -30.33
CA GLU A 2 -69.36 -56.85 -30.90
C GLU A 2 -70.19 -55.63 -30.52
N SER A 3 -69.70 -54.65 -29.75
CA SER A 3 -68.38 -53.98 -29.70
C SER A 3 -68.04 -53.50 -28.26
N GLU A 4 -66.79 -53.49 -27.73
CA GLU A 4 -65.70 -52.49 -27.93
C GLU A 4 -66.17 -51.02 -27.84
N ASP A 5 -65.53 -50.01 -27.22
CA ASP A 5 -64.30 -49.80 -26.43
C ASP A 5 -64.29 -48.30 -25.95
N LYS A 6 -63.31 -47.90 -25.13
CA LYS A 6 -62.88 -46.56 -24.61
C LYS A 6 -63.25 -46.25 -23.15
N SER A 7 -62.34 -45.78 -22.29
CA SER A 7 -60.98 -45.26 -22.45
C SER A 7 -60.22 -45.49 -21.15
N SER A 8 -59.02 -46.04 -21.28
CA SER A 8 -57.99 -46.11 -20.25
C SER A 8 -57.44 -44.72 -19.89
N GLU A 9 -56.74 -44.71 -18.74
CA GLU A 9 -55.59 -43.88 -18.42
C GLU A 9 -55.82 -42.61 -17.58
N LYS A 10 -55.50 -42.74 -16.28
CA LYS A 10 -54.72 -41.73 -15.56
C LYS A 10 -53.88 -42.38 -14.45
N GLN A 11 -52.68 -42.75 -14.89
CA GLN A 11 -51.39 -42.64 -14.22
C GLN A 11 -51.36 -42.36 -12.70
N THR A 12 -50.99 -43.41 -11.96
CA THR A 12 -49.74 -43.56 -11.21
C THR A 12 -49.01 -42.36 -10.57
N HIS A 13 -48.57 -42.66 -9.33
CA HIS A 13 -47.24 -42.43 -8.75
C HIS A 13 -47.04 -41.25 -7.77
N SER A 14 -46.90 -41.70 -6.51
CA SER A 14 -45.72 -41.48 -5.68
C SER A 14 -45.61 -40.13 -4.97
N ASN A 15 -45.89 -40.17 -3.66
CA ASN A 15 -45.32 -39.25 -2.68
C ASN A 15 -43.79 -39.37 -2.73
N SER A 16 -43.14 -38.50 -3.52
CA SER A 16 -41.69 -38.31 -3.47
C SER A 16 -41.38 -37.06 -2.67
N THR A 17 -40.86 -37.24 -1.47
CA THR A 17 -40.20 -36.20 -0.68
C THR A 17 -38.91 -35.77 -1.38
N THR A 18 -38.99 -34.87 -2.36
CA THR A 18 -37.77 -34.24 -2.91
C THR A 18 -37.49 -32.93 -2.19
N SER A 19 -36.89 -33.04 -1.01
CA SER A 19 -36.18 -31.95 -0.36
C SER A 19 -34.92 -31.58 -1.15
N LYS A 20 -35.05 -30.83 -2.25
CA LYS A 20 -33.90 -30.28 -2.99
C LYS A 20 -34.18 -28.86 -3.47
N SER A 21 -34.29 -27.92 -2.54
CA SER A 21 -34.10 -26.49 -2.85
C SER A 21 -33.60 -25.70 -1.64
N ARG A 22 -32.49 -26.16 -1.04
CA ARG A 22 -31.76 -25.39 -0.01
C ARG A 22 -30.24 -25.45 -0.13
N LEU A 23 -29.71 -26.02 -1.22
CA LEU A 23 -28.25 -26.21 -1.37
C LEU A 23 -27.53 -25.02 -2.01
N ASN A 24 -28.22 -24.14 -2.74
CA ASN A 24 -27.57 -22.99 -3.40
C ASN A 24 -27.45 -21.76 -2.48
N ARG A 25 -28.44 -21.50 -1.62
CA ARG A 25 -28.46 -20.30 -0.74
C ARG A 25 -27.28 -20.21 0.24
N LYS A 26 -26.73 -21.34 0.68
CA LYS A 26 -25.53 -21.34 1.56
C LYS A 26 -24.23 -21.09 0.79
N ARG A 27 -24.16 -21.53 -0.48
CA ARG A 27 -22.97 -21.42 -1.32
C ARG A 27 -22.78 -19.98 -1.81
N ASP A 28 -23.87 -19.30 -2.16
CA ASP A 28 -23.85 -17.89 -2.55
C ASP A 28 -23.36 -16.99 -1.41
N ARG A 29 -23.79 -17.21 -0.17
CA ARG A 29 -23.33 -16.41 0.98
C ARG A 29 -21.84 -16.57 1.26
N ALA A 30 -21.29 -17.77 1.06
CA ALA A 30 -19.86 -18.02 1.24
C ALA A 30 -19.03 -17.36 0.13
N ASN A 31 -19.51 -17.42 -1.12
CA ASN A 31 -18.90 -16.72 -2.26
C ASN A 31 -18.95 -15.20 -2.09
N PHE A 32 -20.09 -14.62 -1.69
CA PHE A 32 -20.20 -13.17 -1.42
C PHE A 32 -19.28 -12.70 -0.29
N LYS A 33 -19.10 -13.53 0.75
CA LYS A 33 -18.18 -13.21 1.84
C LYS A 33 -16.73 -13.23 1.36
N LEU A 34 -16.36 -14.24 0.58
CA LEU A 34 -15.02 -14.39 0.02
C LEU A 34 -14.71 -13.26 -1.00
N GLU A 35 -15.67 -12.92 -1.86
CA GLU A 35 -15.60 -11.80 -2.80
C GLU A 35 -15.43 -10.46 -2.06
N GLY A 36 -16.18 -10.24 -0.98
CA GLY A 36 -16.01 -9.06 -0.11
C GLY A 36 -14.65 -9.00 0.60
N GLU A 37 -14.08 -10.15 0.96
CA GLU A 37 -12.71 -10.23 1.51
C GLU A 37 -11.67 -9.87 0.44
N TYR A 38 -11.85 -10.31 -0.81
CA TYR A 38 -10.97 -9.93 -1.94
C TYR A 38 -11.06 -8.44 -2.28
N THR A 39 -12.26 -7.87 -2.39
CA THR A 39 -12.42 -6.43 -2.66
C THR A 39 -11.75 -5.57 -1.58
N MET A 40 -11.84 -6.00 -0.32
CA MET A 40 -11.20 -5.30 0.80
C MET A 40 -9.66 -5.38 0.74
N ILE A 41 -9.10 -6.49 0.24
CA ILE A 41 -7.66 -6.63 0.01
C ILE A 41 -7.22 -5.73 -1.15
N ASP A 42 -7.98 -5.72 -2.25
CA ASP A 42 -7.70 -4.89 -3.43
C ASP A 42 -7.69 -3.40 -3.07
N GLU A 43 -8.69 -2.92 -2.31
CA GLU A 43 -8.75 -1.55 -1.82
C GLU A 43 -7.54 -1.20 -0.93
N LYS A 44 -7.13 -2.11 -0.05
CA LYS A 44 -5.94 -1.89 0.79
C LYS A 44 -4.67 -1.84 -0.04
N MET A 45 -4.51 -2.72 -1.02
CA MET A 45 -3.36 -2.71 -1.93
C MET A 45 -3.31 -1.44 -2.77
N ASP A 46 -4.44 -0.99 -3.31
CA ASP A 46 -4.53 0.28 -4.04
C ASP A 46 -4.18 1.48 -3.16
N ASN A 47 -4.65 1.50 -1.90
CA ASN A 47 -4.27 2.53 -0.93
C ASN A 47 -2.77 2.52 -0.59
N ILE A 48 -2.15 1.35 -0.47
CA ILE A 48 -0.69 1.22 -0.27
C ILE A 48 0.05 1.73 -1.51
N ALA A 49 -0.35 1.30 -2.71
CA ALA A 49 0.26 1.74 -3.96
C ALA A 49 0.18 3.26 -4.13
N LYS A 50 -1.00 3.86 -3.85
CA LYS A 50 -1.18 5.32 -3.85
C LYS A 50 -0.33 6.02 -2.80
N SER A 51 -0.18 5.43 -1.61
CA SER A 51 0.68 5.98 -0.56
C SER A 51 2.15 5.98 -0.98
N ILE A 52 2.64 4.87 -1.55
CA ILE A 52 4.00 4.76 -2.09
C ILE A 52 4.22 5.74 -3.23
N ALA A 53 3.27 5.86 -4.17
CA ALA A 53 3.37 6.82 -5.27
C ALA A 53 3.42 8.29 -4.79
N LYS A 54 2.80 8.60 -3.63
CA LYS A 54 2.86 9.91 -2.99
C LYS A 54 4.11 10.12 -2.14
N MET A 55 4.87 9.07 -1.84
CA MET A 55 6.15 9.20 -1.14
C MET A 55 7.18 9.74 -2.12
N ASP A 56 7.28 11.06 -2.20
CA ASP A 56 8.40 11.68 -2.89
C ASP A 56 9.67 11.49 -2.04
N ALA A 57 10.43 10.44 -2.38
CA ALA A 57 11.65 10.06 -1.70
C ALA A 57 12.77 11.11 -1.84
N PHE A 58 12.68 12.01 -2.82
CA PHE A 58 13.77 12.93 -3.19
C PHE A 58 13.35 14.39 -3.38
N SER A 59 12.10 14.75 -3.08
CA SER A 59 11.62 16.15 -3.04
C SER A 59 12.52 17.14 -2.32
N PHE A 60 13.34 16.67 -1.36
CA PHE A 60 14.20 17.52 -0.55
C PHE A 60 15.62 17.69 -1.11
N VAL A 61 15.99 17.00 -2.20
CA VAL A 61 17.37 16.98 -2.71
C VAL A 61 17.79 18.35 -3.22
N ASP A 62 16.91 19.06 -3.92
CA ASP A 62 17.19 20.40 -4.43
C ASP A 62 17.44 21.38 -3.26
N ASP A 63 16.60 21.32 -2.22
CA ASP A 63 16.78 22.09 -0.99
C ASP A 63 18.05 21.69 -0.23
N LEU A 64 18.46 20.42 -0.30
CA LEU A 64 19.67 19.94 0.37
C LEU A 64 20.95 20.51 -0.24
N TYR A 65 20.93 20.87 -1.54
CA TYR A 65 22.07 21.49 -2.19
C TYR A 65 22.53 22.78 -1.50
N ASP A 66 21.66 23.45 -0.73
CA ASP A 66 22.04 24.62 0.06
C ASP A 66 23.12 24.33 1.11
N VAL A 67 23.32 23.06 1.52
CA VAL A 67 24.48 22.63 2.32
C VAL A 67 25.79 23.06 1.66
N MET A 68 25.89 22.90 0.33
CA MET A 68 27.10 23.22 -0.45
C MET A 68 27.43 24.71 -0.47
N LYS A 69 26.49 25.57 -0.04
CA LYS A 69 26.66 27.03 -0.04
C LYS A 69 27.04 27.59 1.34
N ILE A 70 27.19 26.74 2.36
CA ILE A 70 27.48 27.21 3.71
C ILE A 70 28.96 27.63 3.81
N GLU A 71 29.17 28.93 3.98
CA GLU A 71 30.50 29.50 4.17
C GLU A 71 31.18 29.03 5.46
N GLY A 72 32.50 28.88 5.40
CA GLY A 72 33.36 28.53 6.55
C GLY A 72 33.78 27.06 6.59
N PHE A 73 33.37 26.24 5.62
CA PHE A 73 33.80 24.85 5.48
C PHE A 73 34.42 24.60 4.10
N ASP A 74 35.33 23.65 4.03
CA ASP A 74 35.91 23.18 2.77
C ASP A 74 34.90 22.39 1.95
N GLU A 75 35.01 22.45 0.62
CA GLU A 75 34.09 21.79 -0.31
C GLU A 75 34.04 20.26 -0.10
N LEU A 76 35.16 19.62 0.23
CA LEU A 76 35.20 18.18 0.51
C LEU A 76 34.45 17.83 1.80
N MET A 77 34.53 18.69 2.82
CA MET A 77 33.79 18.52 4.06
C MET A 77 32.28 18.63 3.79
N LEU A 78 31.88 19.66 3.04
CA LEU A 78 30.48 19.85 2.65
C LEU A 78 29.95 18.68 1.82
N SER A 79 30.76 18.13 0.90
CA SER A 79 30.41 16.92 0.14
C SER A 79 30.17 15.72 1.06
N SER A 80 31.04 15.50 2.05
CA SER A 80 30.87 14.40 3.03
C SER A 80 29.59 14.56 3.85
N ALA A 81 29.29 15.78 4.31
CA ALA A 81 28.04 16.06 5.01
C ALA A 81 26.82 15.88 4.10
N PHE A 82 26.91 16.29 2.84
CA PHE A 82 25.86 16.10 1.84
C PHE A 82 25.56 14.61 1.62
N ASP A 83 26.60 13.79 1.40
CA ASP A 83 26.46 12.34 1.23
C ASP A 83 25.83 11.68 2.45
N TYR A 84 26.24 12.09 3.65
CA TYR A 84 25.63 11.61 4.90
C TYR A 84 24.15 11.99 5.00
N LEU A 85 23.78 13.22 4.66
CA LEU A 85 22.39 13.69 4.69
C LEU A 85 21.54 12.98 3.63
N MET A 86 22.09 12.77 2.43
CA MET A 86 21.45 11.97 1.37
C MET A 86 21.17 10.53 1.83
N ALA A 87 22.12 9.91 2.54
CA ALA A 87 21.94 8.58 3.13
C ALA A 87 20.92 8.58 4.30
N ASN A 88 20.77 9.71 5.01
CA ASN A 88 19.94 9.83 6.21
C ASN A 88 18.81 10.86 6.02
N GLN A 89 17.76 10.47 5.27
CA GLN A 89 16.66 11.37 4.89
C GLN A 89 15.97 12.10 6.07
N ILE A 90 15.83 11.45 7.23
CA ILE A 90 15.23 12.07 8.42
C ILE A 90 16.10 13.24 8.90
N VAL A 91 17.41 13.04 8.92
CA VAL A 91 18.37 14.06 9.33
C VAL A 91 18.42 15.18 8.29
N ALA A 92 18.42 14.86 7.00
CA ALA A 92 18.34 15.84 5.92
C ALA A 92 17.11 16.74 6.03
N ARG A 93 15.92 16.15 6.19
CA ARG A 93 14.67 16.91 6.35
C ARG A 93 14.71 17.83 7.58
N ALA A 94 15.28 17.36 8.69
CA ALA A 94 15.46 18.18 9.88
C ALA A 94 16.51 19.28 9.67
N PHE A 95 17.58 19.01 8.91
CA PHE A 95 18.64 19.95 8.59
C PHE A 95 18.14 21.12 7.73
N ILE A 96 17.39 20.83 6.65
CA ILE A 96 16.86 21.84 5.73
C ILE A 96 15.92 22.82 6.45
N LYS A 97 15.21 22.36 7.49
CA LYS A 97 14.32 23.23 8.30
C LYS A 97 15.04 24.12 9.31
N LYS A 98 16.34 23.93 9.53
CA LYS A 98 17.14 24.78 10.44
C LYS A 98 17.45 26.12 9.78
N SER A 99 17.66 27.15 10.60
CA SER A 99 18.26 28.40 10.12
C SER A 99 19.73 28.19 9.76
N VAL A 100 20.28 29.05 8.91
CA VAL A 100 21.70 28.98 8.47
C VAL A 100 22.67 28.87 9.65
N ASN A 101 22.43 29.60 10.75
CA ASN A 101 23.28 29.52 11.95
C ASN A 101 23.23 28.15 12.61
N LEU A 102 22.06 27.51 12.67
CA LEU A 102 21.89 26.18 13.22
C LEU A 102 22.42 25.09 12.28
N GLN A 103 22.37 25.31 10.97
CA GLN A 103 22.98 24.45 9.97
C GLN A 103 24.51 24.47 10.10
N ARG A 104 25.13 25.65 10.24
CA ARG A 104 26.55 25.81 10.53
C ARG A 104 26.94 25.09 11.81
N HIS A 105 26.21 25.31 12.89
CA HIS A 105 26.49 24.64 14.17
C HIS A 105 26.32 23.11 14.08
N TRP A 106 25.35 22.63 13.30
CA TRP A 106 25.20 21.21 13.05
C TRP A 106 26.41 20.63 12.30
N LEU A 107 26.91 21.33 11.28
CA LEU A 107 28.11 20.94 10.54
C LEU A 107 29.36 20.92 11.43
N GLU A 108 29.57 21.95 12.25
CA GLU A 108 30.64 21.96 13.25
C GLU A 108 30.60 20.71 14.13
N ASN A 109 29.41 20.39 14.67
CA ASN A 109 29.24 19.20 15.50
C ASN A 109 29.44 17.90 14.72
N PHE A 110 28.97 17.82 13.47
CA PHE A 110 29.11 16.65 12.60
C PHE A 110 30.59 16.33 12.36
N PHE A 111 31.41 17.34 12.03
CA PHE A 111 32.83 17.15 11.78
C PHE A 111 33.64 16.95 13.06
N ASN A 112 33.29 17.64 14.15
CA ASN A 112 33.97 17.49 15.44
C ASN A 112 33.73 16.12 16.11
N GLN A 113 32.63 15.44 15.76
CA GLN A 113 32.30 14.10 16.29
C GLN A 113 32.94 12.95 15.50
N GLY A 114 33.74 13.23 14.46
CA GLY A 114 34.47 12.19 13.71
C GLY A 114 33.63 11.41 12.70
N TYR A 115 32.44 11.89 12.33
CA TYR A 115 31.63 11.28 11.26
C TYR A 115 32.08 11.67 9.83
N GLY A 116 33.01 12.62 9.71
CA GLY A 116 33.53 13.14 8.44
C GLY A 116 34.92 12.61 8.09
N HIS A 117 35.14 11.29 8.18
CA HIS A 117 36.42 10.65 7.86
C HIS A 117 36.30 9.61 6.74
#